data_AF-A0A699JTN3-F1
#
_entry.id   AF-A0A699JTN3-F1
#
_cell.length_a   1.000
_cell.length_b   1.000
_cell.length_c   1.000
_cell.angle_alpha   90.00
_cell.angle_beta   90.00
_cell.angle_gamma   90.00
#
_symmetry.space_group_name_H-M   'P 1'
#
loop_
_entity.id
_entity.type
_entity.pdbx_description
1 polymer ?
#
loop_
_entity_poly.entity_id
_entity_poly.type
_entity_poly.pdbx_seq_one_letter_code
_entity_poly.pdbx_strand_id
1 'polypeptide(L)'
;PNGKLIKNSIKNGLYVRRMIPKLGDLNREVHVNETFHVQTDDELNEKEIKQIEADDQAIQTILLGLPEDIYAAVNSCESAQEIWLRVHQMMKGSDIGIQEKKANLFNE
;
A
#
# COMPACT_ATOMS: atom_id res chain seq x y z
N PRO A 1 7.86 5.89 -21.87
CA PRO A 1 6.84 6.46 -20.95
C PRO A 1 6.38 5.42 -19.92
N ASN A 2 6.59 5.69 -18.63
CA ASN A 2 6.31 4.75 -17.52
C ASN A 2 4.83 4.51 -17.25
N GLY A 3 3.92 5.28 -17.87
CA GLY A 3 2.47 5.20 -17.61
C GLY A 3 1.85 3.81 -17.76
N LYS A 4 2.37 2.96 -18.66
CA LYS A 4 1.90 1.56 -18.76
C LYS A 4 2.29 0.72 -17.54
N LEU A 5 3.49 0.93 -17.00
CA LEU A 5 3.96 0.23 -15.80
C LEU A 5 3.19 0.70 -14.57
N ILE A 6 2.98 2.00 -14.40
CA ILE A 6 2.18 2.56 -13.29
C ILE A 6 0.76 1.98 -13.30
N LYS A 7 0.09 1.94 -14.46
CA LYS A 7 -1.24 1.32 -14.57
C LYS A 7 -1.22 -0.16 -14.18
N ASN A 8 -0.16 -0.87 -14.54
CA ASN A 8 0.00 -2.27 -14.17
C ASN A 8 0.24 -2.44 -12.67
N SER A 9 1.03 -1.56 -12.03
CA SER A 9 1.24 -1.52 -10.58
C SER A 9 -0.08 -1.40 -9.82
N ILE A 10 -0.92 -0.45 -10.23
CA ILE A 10 -2.25 -0.23 -9.62
C ILE A 10 -3.16 -1.45 -9.82
N LYS A 11 -3.10 -2.08 -11.00
CA LYS A 11 -4.01 -3.18 -11.35
C LYS A 11 -3.60 -4.52 -10.74
N ASN A 12 -2.31 -4.83 -10.76
CA ASN A 12 -1.79 -6.17 -10.45
C ASN A 12 -1.10 -6.23 -9.08
N GLY A 13 -0.90 -5.09 -8.42
CA GLY A 13 -0.19 -4.99 -7.15
C GLY A 13 1.28 -4.61 -7.33
N LEU A 14 1.90 -4.27 -6.20
CA LEU A 14 3.30 -3.85 -6.11
C LEU A 14 4.23 -5.05 -6.28
N TYR A 15 5.47 -4.75 -6.68
CA TYR A 15 6.56 -5.71 -6.73
C TYR A 15 6.80 -6.38 -5.38
N VAL A 16 7.07 -7.69 -5.42
CA VAL A 16 7.36 -8.51 -4.24
C VAL A 16 8.72 -9.17 -4.42
N ARG A 17 9.62 -8.99 -3.45
CA ARG A 17 10.94 -9.64 -3.45
C ARG A 17 10.79 -11.15 -3.51
N ARG A 18 11.59 -11.78 -4.38
CA ARG A 18 11.58 -13.22 -4.58
C ARG A 18 12.48 -13.93 -3.56
N MET A 19 12.24 -15.22 -3.38
CA MET A 19 13.13 -16.10 -2.64
C MET A 19 14.07 -16.78 -3.63
N ILE A 20 15.38 -16.57 -3.48
CA ILE A 20 16.42 -17.03 -4.41
C ILE A 20 17.16 -18.21 -3.77
N PRO A 21 17.40 -19.31 -4.51
CA PRO A 21 18.25 -20.39 -4.03
C PRO A 21 19.70 -19.93 -3.95
N LYS A 22 20.37 -20.18 -2.82
CA LYS A 22 21.81 -20.02 -2.70
C LYS A 22 22.47 -21.10 -3.55
N LEU A 23 23.23 -20.68 -4.55
CA LEU A 23 24.07 -21.58 -5.31
C LEU A 23 25.17 -22.08 -4.37
N GLY A 24 25.05 -23.32 -3.89
CA GLY A 24 26.10 -23.97 -3.09
C GLY A 24 27.37 -24.15 -3.92
N ASP A 25 28.53 -24.15 -3.25
CA ASP A 25 29.82 -24.42 -3.88
C ASP A 25 29.77 -25.77 -4.62
N LEU A 26 29.86 -25.72 -5.94
CA LEU A 26 29.63 -26.83 -6.89
C LEU A 26 30.65 -27.98 -6.74
N ASN A 27 31.62 -27.86 -5.83
CA ASN A 27 32.77 -28.76 -5.73
C ASN A 27 32.70 -29.84 -4.64
N ARG A 28 31.56 -30.07 -3.98
CA ARG A 28 31.41 -31.20 -3.03
C ARG A 28 30.21 -32.08 -3.39
N GLU A 29 30.48 -33.32 -3.79
CA GLU A 29 29.52 -34.44 -3.92
C GLU A 29 28.93 -34.85 -2.55
N VAL A 30 28.25 -33.92 -1.90
CA VAL A 30 27.40 -34.20 -0.75
C VAL A 30 26.09 -33.50 -1.05
N HIS A 31 24.97 -34.19 -0.81
CA HIS A 31 23.62 -33.65 -0.97
C HIS A 31 23.45 -32.39 -0.09
N VAL A 32 23.86 -31.23 -0.59
CA VAL A 32 23.66 -29.94 0.06
C VAL A 32 22.17 -29.64 -0.07
N ASN A 33 21.51 -29.48 1.08
CA ASN A 33 20.17 -28.92 1.11
C ASN A 33 20.24 -27.50 0.49
N GLU A 34 19.53 -27.29 -0.62
CA GLU A 34 19.40 -25.96 -1.22
C GLU A 34 18.83 -25.02 -0.15
N THR A 35 19.64 -24.05 0.27
CA THR A 35 19.22 -23.02 1.21
C THR A 35 18.77 -21.81 0.41
N PHE A 36 17.72 -21.13 0.84
CA PHE A 36 17.19 -19.95 0.14
C PHE A 36 17.47 -18.67 0.93
N HIS A 37 17.60 -17.54 0.22
CA HIS A 37 17.59 -16.20 0.81
C HIS A 37 16.57 -15.30 0.12
N VAL A 38 16.16 -14.23 0.79
CA VAL A 38 15.34 -13.18 0.18
C VAL A 38 16.24 -12.35 -0.76
N GLN A 39 15.78 -12.11 -1.98
CA GLN A 39 16.47 -11.31 -2.99
C GLN A 39 16.94 -9.96 -2.41
N THR A 40 18.19 -9.60 -2.66
CA THR A 40 18.76 -8.31 -2.26
C THR A 40 18.62 -7.26 -3.37
N ASP A 41 18.86 -5.99 -3.04
CA ASP A 41 18.77 -4.91 -4.03
C ASP A 41 19.84 -5.03 -5.14
N ASP A 42 21.01 -5.56 -4.82
CA ASP A 42 22.09 -5.82 -5.78
C ASP A 42 21.74 -6.94 -6.78
N GLU A 43 20.80 -7.82 -6.44
CA GLU A 43 20.33 -8.93 -7.27
C GLU A 43 19.11 -8.55 -8.13
N LEU A 44 18.64 -7.29 -8.09
CA LEU A 44 17.53 -6.81 -8.89
C LEU A 44 17.94 -6.64 -10.36
N ASN A 45 17.08 -7.10 -11.26
CA ASN A 45 17.28 -6.82 -12.69
C ASN A 45 16.60 -5.51 -13.11
N GLU A 46 17.00 -4.97 -14.28
CA GLU A 46 16.51 -3.69 -14.79
C GLU A 46 14.97 -3.62 -14.92
N LYS A 47 14.30 -4.74 -15.22
CA LYS A 47 12.83 -4.76 -15.31
C LYS A 47 12.18 -4.67 -13.93
N GLU A 48 12.77 -5.29 -12.92
CA GLU A 48 12.31 -5.20 -11.52
C GLU A 48 12.50 -3.79 -10.99
N ILE A 49 13.67 -3.18 -11.25
CA ILE A 49 13.94 -1.78 -10.87
C ILE A 49 12.89 -0.85 -11.49
N LYS A 50 12.63 -0.97 -12.78
CA LYS A 50 11.59 -0.16 -13.47
C LYS A 50 10.19 -0.39 -12.92
N GLN A 51 9.89 -1.60 -12.43
CA GLN A 51 8.61 -1.87 -11.79
C GLN A 51 8.54 -1.20 -10.42
N ILE A 52 9.59 -1.27 -9.61
CA ILE A 52 9.67 -0.60 -8.30
C ILE A 52 9.53 0.92 -8.46
N GLU A 53 10.23 1.53 -9.42
CA GLU A 53 10.08 2.96 -9.70
C GLU A 53 8.64 3.32 -10.11
N ALA A 54 7.99 2.46 -10.90
CA ALA A 54 6.60 2.68 -11.29
C ALA A 54 5.62 2.47 -10.12
N ASP A 55 5.92 1.53 -9.23
CA ASP A 55 5.18 1.27 -7.99
C ASP A 55 5.26 2.47 -7.04
N ASP A 56 6.45 3.03 -6.85
CA ASP A 56 6.66 4.25 -6.04
C ASP A 56 5.88 5.43 -6.62
N GLN A 57 5.92 5.62 -7.94
CA GLN A 57 5.13 6.64 -8.62
C GLN A 57 3.62 6.39 -8.48
N ALA A 58 3.18 5.13 -8.53
CA ALA A 58 1.77 4.78 -8.34
C ALA A 58 1.31 5.10 -6.91
N ILE A 59 2.10 4.74 -5.90
CA ILE A 59 1.82 5.05 -4.49
C ILE A 59 1.75 6.57 -4.29
N GLN A 60 2.76 7.31 -4.76
CA GLN A 60 2.77 8.77 -4.66
C GLN A 60 1.56 9.40 -5.36
N THR A 61 1.20 8.91 -6.55
CA THR A 61 0.04 9.41 -7.30
C THR A 61 -1.27 9.16 -6.53
N ILE A 62 -1.44 7.97 -5.93
CA ILE A 62 -2.61 7.65 -5.11
C ILE A 62 -2.65 8.56 -3.88
N LEU A 63 -1.53 8.69 -3.16
CA LEU A 63 -1.45 9.53 -1.96
C LEU A 63 -1.73 11.00 -2.25
N LEU A 64 -1.17 11.56 -3.33
CA LEU A 64 -1.42 12.95 -3.75
C LEU A 64 -2.86 13.16 -4.26
N GLY A 65 -3.48 12.12 -4.82
CA GLY A 65 -4.86 12.17 -5.29
C GLY A 65 -5.91 12.00 -4.18
N LEU A 66 -5.50 11.56 -2.99
CA LEU A 66 -6.38 11.37 -1.84
C LEU A 66 -6.33 12.58 -0.91
N PRO A 67 -7.48 13.19 -0.58
CA PRO A 67 -7.59 14.15 0.51
C PRO A 67 -7.04 13.59 1.83
N GLU A 68 -6.33 14.44 2.58
CA GLU A 68 -5.63 14.06 3.82
C GLU A 68 -6.57 13.50 4.88
N ASP A 69 -7.79 14.05 4.98
CA ASP A 69 -8.83 13.59 5.90
C ASP A 69 -9.35 12.18 5.56
N ILE A 70 -9.45 11.85 4.27
CA ILE A 70 -9.78 10.50 3.79
C ILE A 70 -8.64 9.54 4.14
N TYR A 71 -7.40 9.91 3.83
CA TYR A 71 -6.23 9.07 4.13
C TYR A 71 -6.12 8.79 5.63
N ALA A 72 -6.21 9.82 6.47
CA ALA A 72 -6.12 9.68 7.93
C ALA A 72 -7.24 8.79 8.50
N ALA A 73 -8.47 8.95 8.01
CA ALA A 73 -9.62 8.14 8.44
C ALA A 73 -9.49 6.66 8.06
N VAL A 74 -8.97 6.37 6.86
CA VAL A 74 -8.71 4.99 6.43
C VAL A 74 -7.51 4.41 7.19
N ASN A 75 -6.44 5.17 7.36
CA ASN A 75 -5.21 4.73 8.03
C ASN A 75 -5.41 4.46 9.53
N SER A 76 -6.40 5.07 10.17
CA SER A 76 -6.74 4.82 11.58
C SER A 76 -7.58 3.55 11.81
N CYS A 77 -7.98 2.84 10.75
CA CYS A 77 -8.78 1.63 10.86
C CYS A 77 -7.88 0.40 11.03
N GLU A 78 -8.25 -0.53 11.91
CA GLU A 78 -7.48 -1.76 12.17
C GLU A 78 -7.96 -2.91 11.28
N SER A 79 -9.18 -2.83 10.76
CA SER A 79 -9.79 -3.90 9.96
C SER A 79 -10.39 -3.42 8.64
N ALA A 80 -10.46 -4.34 7.67
CA ALA A 80 -11.13 -4.08 6.40
C ALA A 80 -12.63 -3.74 6.57
N GLN A 81 -13.27 -4.25 7.62
CA GLN A 81 -14.67 -3.95 7.95
C GLN A 81 -14.84 -2.50 8.38
N GLU A 82 -13.94 -1.98 9.22
CA GLU A 82 -13.93 -0.56 9.62
C GLU A 82 -13.67 0.36 8.43
N ILE A 83 -12.70 0.01 7.57
CA ILE A 83 -12.42 0.76 6.35
C ILE A 83 -13.68 0.85 5.47
N TRP A 84 -14.33 -0.30 5.22
CA TRP A 84 -15.56 -0.33 4.43
C TRP A 84 -16.66 0.53 5.04
N LEU A 85 -16.90 0.40 6.36
CA LEU A 85 -17.91 1.18 7.06
C LEU A 85 -17.62 2.69 6.95
N ARG A 86 -16.35 3.09 7.14
CA ARG A 86 -15.92 4.49 7.09
C ARG A 86 -16.08 5.08 5.69
N VAL A 87 -15.62 4.38 4.65
CA VAL A 87 -15.79 4.79 3.25
C VAL A 87 -17.27 4.91 2.90
N HIS A 88 -18.08 3.92 3.29
CA HIS A 88 -19.52 3.93 3.05
C HIS A 88 -20.23 5.10 3.76
N GLN A 89 -19.84 5.45 5.00
CA GLN A 89 -20.34 6.63 5.71
C GLN A 89 -19.97 7.94 4.98
N MET A 90 -18.72 8.05 4.51
CA MET A 90 -18.26 9.23 3.77
C MET A 90 -19.00 9.38 2.43
N MET A 91 -19.23 8.28 1.70
CA MET A 91 -19.99 8.27 0.45
C MET A 91 -21.47 8.63 0.63
N LYS A 92 -22.05 8.34 1.79
CA LYS A 92 -23.44 8.69 2.08
C LYS A 92 -23.64 10.17 2.42
N GLY A 93 -22.57 10.96 2.53
CA GLY A 93 -22.62 12.35 2.96
C GLY A 93 -22.97 12.43 4.44
N SER A 94 -21.97 12.63 5.29
CA SER A 94 -22.23 12.78 6.72
C SER A 94 -22.61 14.22 7.06
N ASP A 95 -23.88 14.43 7.39
CA ASP A 95 -24.34 15.45 8.34
C ASP A 95 -23.76 15.16 9.75
N ILE A 96 -22.44 15.05 9.89
CA ILE A 96 -21.77 14.77 11.16
C ILE A 96 -20.81 15.92 11.44
N GLY A 97 -21.33 16.97 12.08
CA GLY A 97 -20.49 18.07 12.54
C GLY A 97 -21.17 19.38 12.95
N ILE A 98 -22.49 19.56 12.87
CA ILE A 98 -23.13 20.65 13.62
C ILE A 98 -23.33 20.13 15.04
N GLN A 99 -22.37 20.41 15.92
CA GLN A 99 -22.62 20.51 17.35
C GLN A 99 -23.65 21.62 17.53
N GLU A 100 -24.94 21.26 17.53
CA GLU A 100 -26.03 22.15 17.87
C GLU A 100 -25.84 22.54 19.34
N LYS A 101 -25.09 23.62 19.55
CA LYS A 101 -24.93 24.28 20.83
C LYS A 101 -26.28 24.87 21.18
N LYS A 102 -27.17 24.05 21.73
CA LYS A 102 -28.46 24.45 22.26
C LYS A 102 -28.19 25.30 23.51
N ALA A 103 -27.96 26.58 23.29
CA ALA A 103 -27.96 27.56 24.36
C ALA A 103 -29.37 27.59 24.93
N ASN A 104 -29.54 26.92 26.08
CA ASN A 104 -30.71 27.13 26.92
C ASN A 104 -30.73 28.61 27.32
N LEU A 105 -31.52 29.40 26.62
CA LEU A 105 -32.00 30.69 27.10
C LEU A 105 -32.93 30.39 28.28
N PHE A 106 -32.38 30.38 29.49
CA PHE A 106 -33.18 30.64 30.68
C PHE A 106 -33.50 32.14 30.67
N ASN A 107 -34.72 32.45 30.27
CA ASN A 107 -35.41 33.64 30.73
C ASN A 107 -36.10 33.27 32.04
N GLU A 108 -35.63 33.82 33.15
CA GLU A 108 -36.44 34.59 34.12
C GLU A 108 -35.52 35.50 34.94
#